data_AF-A0AAW1J5L8-F1
#
_entry.id   AF-A0AAW1J5L8-F1
#
_cell.length_a   1.000
_cell.length_b   1.000
_cell.length_c   1.000
_cell.angle_alpha   90.00
_cell.angle_beta   90.00
_cell.angle_gamma   90.00
#
_symmetry.space_group_name_H-M   'P 1'
#
loop_
_entity.id
_entity.type
_entity.pdbx_description
1 polymer ?
#
loop_
_entity_poly.entity_id
_entity_poly.type
_entity_poly.pdbx_seq_one_letter_code
_entity_poly.pdbx_strand_id
1 'polypeptide(L)'
;MANNISSLHILFLILLTFLPTIAISSSSHHNHHHHHGNKHGLKYKHYTLYQHDIFNQTDFIIVTGVTGTNFTQVAAPFGTITILKDDLTLTPDPSSKVVGDCEALIVASSFDGLDGLSIVRFALDLEDGVKSTISVLGVVNTL
;
A
#
# COMPACT_ATOMS: atom_id res chain seq x y z
N MET A 1 73.36 5.13 59.79
CA MET A 1 73.26 6.53 59.34
C MET A 1 71.78 6.83 59.20
N ALA A 2 71.24 7.70 60.07
CA ALA A 2 69.79 7.93 60.19
C ALA A 2 69.37 9.04 59.22
N ASN A 3 68.46 8.73 58.30
CA ASN A 3 67.93 9.69 57.33
C ASN A 3 66.80 10.48 57.99
N ASN A 4 67.00 11.78 58.16
CA ASN A 4 65.99 12.73 58.63
C ASN A 4 65.01 13.02 57.49
N ILE A 5 63.81 12.46 57.57
CA ILE A 5 62.72 12.76 56.63
C ILE A 5 62.22 14.17 56.96
N SER A 6 62.35 15.11 56.01
CA SER A 6 61.90 16.49 56.22
C SER A 6 60.37 16.57 56.36
N SER A 7 59.88 17.45 57.24
CA SER A 7 58.44 17.68 57.47
C SER A 7 57.65 17.98 56.17
N LEU A 8 58.32 18.56 55.18
CA LEU A 8 57.78 18.84 53.85
C LEU A 8 57.41 17.56 53.08
N HIS A 9 58.17 16.46 53.27
CA HIS A 9 57.90 15.19 52.60
C HIS A 9 56.70 14.47 53.22
N ILE A 10 56.52 14.60 54.54
CA ILE A 10 55.37 14.04 55.25
C ILE A 10 54.08 14.76 54.83
N LEU A 11 54.12 16.09 54.71
CA LEU A 11 52.96 16.87 54.25
C LEU A 11 52.58 16.53 52.79
N PHE A 12 53.58 16.33 51.92
CA PHE A 12 53.36 15.93 50.53
C PHE A 12 52.72 14.54 50.42
N LEU A 13 53.16 13.57 51.24
CA LEU A 13 52.58 12.24 51.31
C LEU A 13 51.13 12.25 51.82
N ILE A 14 50.81 13.08 52.81
CA ILE A 14 49.44 13.23 53.32
C ILE A 14 48.55 13.86 52.25
N LEU A 15 49.01 14.91 51.55
CA LEU A 15 48.24 15.56 50.49
C LEU A 15 47.94 14.62 49.33
N LEU A 16 48.84 13.69 49.01
CA LEU A 16 48.65 12.68 47.96
C LEU A 16 47.54 11.67 48.29
N THR A 17 47.26 11.44 49.58
CA THR A 17 46.17 10.54 50.03
C THR A 17 44.78 11.20 50.06
N PHE A 18 44.71 12.53 49.94
CA PHE A 18 43.45 13.29 49.91
C PHE A 18 43.01 13.70 48.50
N LEU A 19 43.73 13.32 47.44
CA LEU A 19 43.17 13.44 46.10
C LEU A 19 41.97 12.48 46.03
N PRO A 20 40.73 12.97 45.80
CA PRO A 20 39.61 12.07 45.61
C PRO A 20 39.95 11.22 44.38
N THR A 21 39.99 9.91 44.58
CA THR A 21 39.84 8.97 43.48
C THR A 21 38.43 9.19 42.94
N ILE A 22 38.30 10.11 41.97
CA ILE A 22 37.17 10.09 41.06
C ILE A 22 37.37 8.80 40.27
N ALA A 23 36.88 7.70 40.83
CA ALA A 23 36.49 6.56 40.04
C ALA A 23 35.47 7.12 39.06
N ILE A 24 35.91 7.41 37.84
CA ILE A 24 35.01 7.49 36.70
C ILE A 24 34.50 6.06 36.57
N SER A 25 33.44 5.78 37.32
CA SER A 25 32.48 4.77 36.91
C SER A 25 32.10 5.20 35.51
N SER A 26 32.61 4.49 34.50
CA SER A 26 31.97 4.48 33.20
C SER A 26 30.60 3.83 33.43
N SER A 27 29.68 4.62 33.99
CA SER A 27 28.29 4.41 33.70
C SER A 27 28.24 4.40 32.18
N SER A 28 27.91 3.25 31.62
CA SER A 28 27.50 3.17 30.25
C SER A 28 26.21 3.99 30.23
N HIS A 29 26.34 5.31 30.06
CA HIS A 29 25.27 6.11 29.54
C HIS A 29 25.07 5.54 28.15
N HIS A 30 24.19 4.54 28.09
CA HIS A 30 23.47 4.22 26.89
C HIS A 30 22.80 5.53 26.51
N ASN A 31 23.47 6.29 25.65
CA ASN A 31 22.81 7.20 24.76
C ASN A 31 21.83 6.29 24.02
N HIS A 32 20.60 6.23 24.52
CA HIS A 32 19.47 5.92 23.68
C HIS A 32 19.47 7.03 22.65
N HIS A 33 20.26 6.83 21.59
CA HIS A 33 19.90 7.34 20.30
C HIS A 33 18.51 6.78 20.07
N HIS A 34 17.50 7.59 20.40
CA HIS A 34 16.23 7.51 19.74
C HIS A 34 16.56 7.75 18.27
N HIS A 35 16.94 6.68 17.59
CA HIS A 35 16.57 6.51 16.22
C HIS A 35 15.05 6.64 16.24
N HIS A 36 14.56 7.87 16.09
CA HIS A 36 13.39 8.15 15.26
C HIS A 36 13.74 7.67 13.86
N GLY A 37 13.93 6.35 13.73
CA GLY A 37 13.75 5.64 12.50
C GLY A 37 12.31 5.93 12.18
N ASN A 38 12.12 6.78 11.19
CA ASN A 38 10.85 7.13 10.65
C ASN A 38 10.24 5.81 10.15
N LYS A 39 9.53 5.09 11.02
CA LYS A 39 8.89 3.80 10.72
C LYS A 39 7.67 4.12 9.87
N HIS A 40 7.89 4.62 8.66
CA HIS A 40 6.90 4.60 7.60
C HIS A 40 6.78 3.14 7.17
N GLY A 41 6.13 2.34 8.00
CA GLY A 41 5.70 1.01 7.61
C GLY A 41 4.80 1.13 6.38
N LEU A 42 4.80 0.08 5.55
CA LEU A 42 3.89 -0.02 4.42
C LEU A 42 2.45 0.17 4.93
N LYS A 43 1.74 1.12 4.33
CA LYS A 43 0.30 1.32 4.59
C LYS A 43 -0.46 0.45 3.59
N TYR A 44 -1.39 -0.35 4.10
CA TYR A 44 -2.31 -1.13 3.27
C TYR A 44 -3.74 -0.74 3.63
N LYS A 45 -4.65 -0.85 2.66
CA LYS A 45 -6.08 -0.69 2.84
C LYS A 45 -6.78 -1.81 2.08
N HIS A 46 -7.91 -2.26 2.62
CA HIS A 46 -8.74 -3.29 2.00
C HIS A 46 -10.14 -2.72 1.84
N TYR A 47 -10.65 -2.80 0.61
CA TYR A 47 -12.00 -2.39 0.26
C TYR A 47 -12.71 -3.55 -0.42
N THR A 48 -14.01 -3.65 -0.19
CA THR A 48 -14.92 -4.50 -0.96
C THR A 48 -15.90 -3.56 -1.65
N LEU A 49 -15.92 -3.62 -2.97
CA LEU A 49 -16.71 -2.73 -3.83
C LEU A 49 -17.48 -3.59 -4.82
N TYR A 50 -18.65 -3.10 -5.21
CA TYR A 50 -19.55 -3.82 -6.12
C TYR A 50 -19.75 -2.99 -7.37
N GLN A 51 -19.41 -3.58 -8.51
CA GLN A 51 -19.73 -3.06 -9.84
C GLN A 51 -21.02 -3.72 -10.31
N HIS A 52 -21.91 -2.95 -10.94
CA HIS A 52 -23.17 -3.44 -11.48
C HIS A 52 -23.18 -3.27 -12.98
N ASP A 53 -22.78 -4.31 -13.72
CA ASP A 53 -22.88 -4.31 -15.17
C ASP A 53 -24.22 -4.91 -15.61
N ILE A 54 -25.07 -4.11 -16.25
CA ILE A 54 -26.37 -4.53 -16.75
C ILE A 54 -26.44 -4.24 -18.24
N PHE A 55 -26.31 -5.29 -19.04
CA PHE A 55 -26.48 -5.22 -20.49
C PHE A 55 -27.73 -4.44 -20.89
N ASN A 56 -27.55 -3.50 -21.83
CA ASN A 56 -28.52 -2.52 -22.34
C ASN A 56 -29.06 -1.50 -21.32
N GLN A 57 -28.49 -1.40 -20.12
CA GLN A 57 -28.83 -0.37 -19.12
C GLN A 57 -27.62 0.44 -18.65
N THR A 58 -26.43 -0.14 -18.63
CA THR A 58 -25.17 0.55 -18.28
C THR A 58 -24.54 1.28 -19.47
N ASP A 59 -23.62 2.19 -19.19
CA ASP A 59 -22.90 2.95 -20.22
C ASP A 59 -21.82 2.06 -20.85
N PHE A 60 -22.15 1.41 -21.98
CA PHE A 60 -21.18 0.62 -22.72
C PHE A 60 -21.26 0.80 -24.24
N ILE A 61 -20.13 0.48 -24.91
CA ILE A 61 -20.02 0.39 -26.37
C ILE A 61 -19.46 -0.98 -26.72
N ILE A 62 -20.08 -1.67 -27.68
CA ILE A 62 -19.63 -2.97 -28.18
C ILE A 62 -19.30 -2.86 -29.66
N VAL A 63 -18.07 -3.23 -30.00
CA VAL A 63 -17.66 -3.50 -31.38
C VAL A 63 -17.50 -5.01 -31.51
N THR A 64 -18.45 -5.64 -32.19
CA THR A 64 -18.50 -7.10 -32.33
C THR A 64 -17.31 -7.60 -33.16
N GLY A 65 -16.67 -8.65 -32.68
CA GLY A 65 -15.60 -9.36 -33.38
C GLY A 65 -16.08 -10.17 -34.59
N VAL A 66 -15.14 -10.87 -35.23
CA VAL A 66 -15.38 -11.51 -36.54
C VAL A 66 -15.53 -13.02 -36.48
N THR A 67 -15.12 -13.67 -35.40
CA THR A 67 -15.02 -15.14 -35.29
C THR A 67 -15.30 -15.60 -33.87
N GLY A 68 -15.85 -16.80 -33.71
CA GLY A 68 -16.00 -17.45 -32.39
C GLY A 68 -17.46 -17.69 -32.03
N THR A 69 -17.73 -17.80 -30.73
CA THR A 69 -19.09 -17.98 -30.19
C THR A 69 -19.99 -16.80 -30.49
N ASN A 70 -21.30 -16.97 -30.29
CA ASN A 70 -22.26 -15.87 -30.35
C ASN A 70 -22.09 -14.91 -29.17
N PHE A 71 -22.42 -13.65 -29.39
CA PHE A 71 -22.44 -12.67 -28.30
C PHE A 71 -23.54 -13.01 -27.29
N THR A 72 -23.17 -13.12 -26.02
CA THR A 72 -24.04 -13.40 -24.87
C THR A 72 -23.55 -12.61 -23.65
N GLN A 73 -24.27 -12.71 -22.53
CA GLN A 73 -23.86 -12.05 -21.28
C GLN A 73 -22.49 -12.53 -20.73
N VAL A 74 -22.10 -13.77 -21.04
CA VAL A 74 -20.90 -14.40 -20.47
C VAL A 74 -19.87 -14.77 -21.52
N ALA A 75 -20.11 -14.45 -22.80
CA ALA A 75 -19.20 -14.80 -23.86
C ALA A 75 -19.35 -13.84 -25.05
N ALA A 76 -18.23 -13.46 -25.65
CA ALA A 76 -18.22 -12.61 -26.82
C ALA A 76 -17.34 -13.21 -27.93
N PRO A 77 -17.67 -13.02 -29.23
CA PRO A 77 -16.80 -13.45 -30.32
C PRO A 77 -15.38 -12.90 -30.15
N PHE A 78 -14.38 -13.65 -30.57
CA PHE A 78 -12.98 -13.24 -30.57
C PHE A 78 -12.79 -11.87 -31.22
N GLY A 79 -12.01 -11.02 -30.56
CA GLY A 79 -11.73 -9.65 -30.99
C GLY A 79 -12.85 -8.65 -30.68
N THR A 80 -13.94 -9.07 -30.03
CA THR A 80 -14.97 -8.13 -29.57
C THR A 80 -14.38 -7.15 -28.57
N ILE A 81 -14.58 -5.86 -28.79
CA ILE A 81 -14.16 -4.79 -27.89
C ILE A 81 -15.38 -4.28 -27.14
N THR A 82 -15.30 -4.28 -25.81
CA THR A 82 -16.30 -3.71 -24.91
C THR A 82 -15.67 -2.57 -24.13
N ILE A 83 -16.30 -1.41 -24.14
CA ILE A 83 -15.96 -0.28 -23.27
C ILE A 83 -17.10 -0.12 -22.30
N LEU A 84 -16.81 -0.04 -21.00
CA LEU A 84 -17.81 0.08 -19.93
C LEU A 84 -17.49 1.24 -19.00
N LYS A 85 -18.54 1.85 -18.45
CA LYS A 85 -18.48 2.85 -17.39
C LYS A 85 -19.60 2.59 -16.38
N ASP A 86 -19.22 2.15 -15.20
CA ASP A 86 -20.16 1.74 -14.16
C ASP A 86 -19.86 2.43 -12.82
N ASP A 87 -20.89 2.68 -12.03
CA ASP A 87 -20.74 3.12 -10.64
C ASP A 87 -20.28 1.96 -9.73
N LEU A 88 -19.51 2.30 -8.69
CA LEU A 88 -19.09 1.37 -7.65
C LEU A 88 -19.84 1.64 -6.35
N THR A 89 -20.50 0.63 -5.79
CA THR A 89 -21.24 0.73 -4.53
C THR A 89 -20.55 0.00 -3.37
N LEU A 90 -20.87 0.39 -2.13
CA LEU A 90 -20.33 -0.24 -0.91
C LEU A 90 -20.93 -1.60 -0.59
N THR A 91 -22.12 -1.89 -1.11
CA THR A 91 -22.83 -3.14 -0.86
C THR A 91 -23.35 -3.71 -2.18
N PRO A 92 -23.76 -4.99 -2.22
CA PRO A 92 -24.36 -5.59 -3.42
C PRO A 92 -25.67 -4.96 -3.87
N ASP A 93 -26.32 -4.12 -3.04
CA ASP A 93 -27.52 -3.38 -3.43
C ASP A 93 -27.13 -2.22 -4.38
N PRO A 94 -27.63 -2.19 -5.64
CA PRO A 94 -27.32 -1.12 -6.60
C PRO A 94 -27.79 0.27 -6.15
N SER A 95 -28.76 0.33 -5.23
CA SER A 95 -29.24 1.60 -4.66
C SER A 95 -28.41 2.10 -3.48
N SER A 96 -27.42 1.31 -3.03
CA SER A 96 -26.55 1.70 -1.93
C SER A 96 -25.57 2.80 -2.34
N LYS A 97 -24.87 3.36 -1.34
CA LYS A 97 -23.98 4.50 -1.54
C LYS A 97 -22.94 4.21 -2.63
N VAL A 98 -22.93 5.05 -3.66
CA VAL A 98 -21.87 5.13 -4.66
C VAL A 98 -20.62 5.74 -4.04
N VAL A 99 -19.48 5.11 -4.27
CA VAL A 99 -18.17 5.47 -3.70
C VAL A 99 -17.07 5.55 -4.76
N GLY A 100 -17.45 5.56 -6.03
CA GLY A 100 -16.50 5.61 -7.13
C GLY A 100 -17.14 5.24 -8.46
N ASP A 101 -16.28 5.25 -9.49
CA ASP A 101 -16.59 4.79 -10.83
C ASP A 101 -15.52 3.82 -11.34
N CYS A 102 -15.94 2.93 -12.22
CA CYS A 102 -15.11 2.00 -12.97
C CYS A 102 -15.23 2.33 -14.44
N GLU A 103 -14.10 2.53 -15.12
CA GLU A 103 -14.03 2.59 -16.58
C GLU A 103 -13.14 1.44 -17.06
N ALA A 104 -13.64 0.64 -18.00
CA ALA A 104 -12.82 -0.43 -18.56
C ALA A 104 -12.92 -0.55 -20.07
N LEU A 105 -11.87 -1.10 -20.65
CA LEU A 105 -11.83 -1.64 -22.00
C LEU A 105 -11.48 -3.12 -21.90
N ILE A 106 -12.30 -3.98 -22.51
CA ILE A 106 -12.12 -5.43 -22.52
C ILE A 106 -12.12 -5.90 -23.98
N VAL A 107 -11.14 -6.72 -24.35
CA VAL A 107 -11.07 -7.36 -25.66
C VAL A 107 -11.19 -8.86 -25.49
N ALA A 108 -12.20 -9.49 -26.10
CA ALA A 108 -12.33 -10.94 -26.13
C ALA A 108 -11.11 -11.55 -26.83
N SER A 109 -10.33 -12.34 -26.09
CA SER A 109 -9.01 -12.83 -26.50
C SER A 109 -8.97 -14.34 -26.75
N SER A 110 -10.07 -15.06 -26.52
CA SER A 110 -10.21 -16.48 -26.85
C SER A 110 -11.30 -16.73 -27.89
N PHE A 111 -11.19 -17.84 -28.61
CA PHE A 111 -12.18 -18.22 -29.63
C PHE A 111 -13.47 -18.81 -29.05
N ASP A 112 -13.40 -19.38 -27.84
CA ASP A 112 -14.60 -19.77 -27.08
C ASP A 112 -15.33 -18.56 -26.48
N GLY A 113 -14.69 -17.38 -26.50
CA GLY A 113 -15.25 -16.11 -26.07
C GLY A 113 -15.26 -15.86 -24.57
N LEU A 114 -14.59 -16.71 -23.79
CA LEU A 114 -14.64 -16.71 -22.32
C LEU A 114 -13.52 -15.91 -21.65
N ASP A 115 -12.40 -15.74 -22.35
CA ASP A 115 -11.27 -14.93 -21.89
C ASP A 115 -11.29 -13.56 -22.55
N GLY A 116 -11.01 -12.53 -21.76
CA GLY A 116 -10.75 -11.19 -22.24
C GLY A 116 -9.49 -10.59 -21.64
N LEU A 117 -8.79 -9.75 -22.41
CA LEU A 117 -7.78 -8.85 -21.89
C LEU A 117 -8.44 -7.54 -21.50
N SER A 118 -8.27 -7.11 -20.25
CA SER A 118 -8.89 -5.91 -19.70
C SER A 118 -7.87 -4.86 -19.28
N ILE A 119 -8.18 -3.60 -19.55
CA ILE A 119 -7.60 -2.44 -18.88
C ILE A 119 -8.73 -1.75 -18.13
N VAL A 120 -8.58 -1.62 -16.82
CA VAL A 120 -9.61 -1.07 -15.92
C VAL A 120 -9.03 0.07 -15.10
N ARG A 121 -9.79 1.14 -14.93
CA ARG A 121 -9.54 2.24 -14.01
C ARG A 121 -10.68 2.31 -12.99
N PHE A 122 -10.34 2.17 -11.71
CA PHE A 122 -11.25 2.46 -10.60
C PHE A 122 -10.91 3.84 -10.05
N ALA A 123 -11.83 4.81 -10.10
CA ALA A 123 -11.74 6.02 -9.26
C ALA A 123 -12.52 5.78 -7.97
N LEU A 124 -11.89 6.04 -6.84
CA LEU A 124 -12.40 5.77 -5.51
C LEU A 124 -12.50 7.07 -4.71
N ASP A 125 -13.65 7.28 -4.09
CA ASP A 125 -13.98 8.37 -3.17
C ASP A 125 -14.49 7.77 -1.85
N LEU A 126 -13.55 7.20 -1.08
CA LEU A 126 -13.85 6.36 0.09
C LEU A 126 -13.62 7.05 1.43
N GLU A 127 -12.70 8.02 1.51
CA GLU A 127 -12.33 8.71 2.74
C GLU A 127 -12.20 10.22 2.51
N ASP A 128 -12.93 11.01 3.31
CA ASP A 128 -12.73 12.46 3.51
C ASP A 128 -12.52 13.30 2.25
N GLY A 129 -13.14 12.92 1.13
CA GLY A 129 -13.04 13.60 -0.16
C GLY A 129 -11.69 13.41 -0.88
N VAL A 130 -10.84 12.49 -0.41
CA VAL A 130 -9.60 12.11 -1.09
C VAL A 130 -9.94 11.15 -2.23
N LYS A 131 -9.89 11.69 -3.44
CA LYS A 131 -10.05 10.90 -4.67
C LYS A 131 -8.74 10.19 -5.00
N SER A 132 -8.83 8.89 -5.22
CA SER A 132 -7.70 8.05 -5.63
C SER A 132 -8.07 7.18 -6.81
N THR A 133 -7.08 6.71 -7.55
CA THR A 133 -7.31 5.84 -8.71
C THR A 133 -6.44 4.60 -8.65
N ILE A 134 -7.02 3.46 -9.02
CA ILE A 134 -6.32 2.19 -9.19
C ILE A 134 -6.49 1.76 -10.65
N SER A 135 -5.39 1.45 -11.32
CA SER A 135 -5.42 0.91 -12.68
C SER A 135 -4.97 -0.55 -12.69
N VAL A 136 -5.72 -1.39 -13.39
CA VAL A 136 -5.47 -2.83 -13.51
C VAL A 136 -5.37 -3.19 -14.99
N LEU A 137 -4.29 -3.88 -15.36
CA LEU A 137 -4.17 -4.57 -16.64
C LEU A 137 -4.11 -6.07 -16.32
N GLY A 138 -4.97 -6.85 -16.93
CA GLY A 138 -5.06 -8.27 -16.62
C GLY A 138 -6.01 -9.03 -17.53
N VAL A 139 -6.15 -10.31 -17.25
CA VAL A 139 -7.12 -11.19 -17.91
C VAL A 139 -8.38 -11.26 -17.06
N VAL A 140 -9.53 -11.18 -17.72
CA VAL A 140 -10.84 -11.51 -17.15
C VAL A 140 -11.30 -12.83 -17.77
N ASN A 141 -11.72 -13.76 -16.93
CA ASN A 141 -12.35 -15.01 -17.35
C ASN A 141 -13.77 -15.03 -16.81
N THR A 142 -14.71 -15.50 -17.63
CA THR A 142 -16.16 -15.46 -17.35
C THR A 142 -16.77 -16.80 -16.90
N LEU A 143 -15.95 -17.85 -16.65
CA LEU A 143 -16.34 -19.17 -16.12
C LEU A 143 -15.67 -19.56 -14.80
#